data_AF-A0A0F7S7V6-F1
#
_entry.id   AF-A0A0F7S7V6-F1
#
_cell.length_a   1.000
_cell.length_b   1.000
_cell.length_c   1.000
_cell.angle_alpha   90.00
_cell.angle_beta   90.00
_cell.angle_gamma   90.00
#
_symmetry.space_group_name_H-M   'P 1'
#
loop_
_entity.id
_entity.type
_entity.pdbx_description
1 polymer ?
#
loop_
_entity_poly.entity_id
_entity_poly.type
_entity_poly.pdbx_seq_one_letter_code
_entity_poly.pdbx_strand_id
1 'polypeptide(L)'
;MIGLIVPSNNARLGTESTAAASPFVIAMKTARIQALPSIINGAIITSALSAGCSDLYTSSRALYSLAQKRQAPKIFTRTTKNGVPHYSVAVCWLVGCLAYLDSSAGSGQVFNFLVNLTALSGILTWFAIAIVYLRFRAGMKAQAIPRDSLPWKSALSHFAAYWTSLVIGIVLLFSGWEVFRPGKWNSASFFSNYLPLMWFPASYLGFKYVWKTKVVSVKEMDFVTGIKEIEEEMKRCDEEDAQNKPTTMLGKIAKYFD
;
A
#
# COMPACT_ATOMS: atom_id res chain seq x y z
N MET A 1 18.66 14.59 -6.94
CA MET A 1 18.11 15.72 -6.15
C MET A 1 18.80 15.85 -4.79
N ILE A 2 18.71 14.87 -3.88
CA ILE A 2 19.31 14.98 -2.52
C ILE A 2 20.83 15.23 -2.51
N GLY A 3 21.59 14.56 -3.38
CA GLY A 3 23.05 14.72 -3.46
C GLY A 3 23.55 16.06 -4.03
N LEU A 4 22.66 16.96 -4.47
CA LEU A 4 23.02 18.31 -4.94
C LEU A 4 22.93 19.37 -3.83
N ILE A 5 22.28 19.06 -2.71
CA ILE A 5 21.94 20.04 -1.66
C ILE A 5 22.86 19.90 -0.44
N VAL A 6 23.32 18.67 -0.16
CA VAL A 6 24.24 18.39 0.95
C VAL A 6 25.39 17.52 0.46
N PRO A 7 26.65 17.87 0.79
CA PRO A 7 27.81 17.02 0.48
C PRO A 7 27.66 15.62 1.07
N SER A 8 28.00 14.57 0.31
CA SER A 8 27.89 13.16 0.74
C SER A 8 28.76 12.81 1.96
N ASN A 9 29.76 13.63 2.27
CA ASN A 9 30.66 13.51 3.42
C ASN A 9 30.21 14.31 4.66
N ASN A 10 29.00 14.87 4.66
CA ASN A 10 28.51 15.65 5.80
C ASN A 10 28.25 14.73 7.00
N ALA A 11 28.92 15.01 8.13
CA ALA A 11 28.83 14.21 9.37
C ALA A 11 27.42 14.11 9.98
N ARG A 12 26.46 14.95 9.54
CA ARG A 12 25.07 14.91 9.99
C ARG A 12 24.17 14.01 9.14
N LEU A 13 24.66 13.49 8.01
CA LEU A 13 23.91 12.57 7.16
C LEU A 13 23.95 11.16 7.75
N GLY A 14 22.78 10.58 8.03
CA GLY A 14 22.65 9.19 8.47
C GLY A 14 23.09 8.90 9.91
N THR A 15 23.46 9.91 10.69
CA THR A 15 23.88 9.76 12.09
C THR A 15 22.74 9.66 13.09
N GLU A 16 21.54 10.12 12.72
CA GLU A 16 20.31 9.93 13.51
C GLU A 16 19.17 9.45 12.61
N SER A 17 18.29 8.60 13.12
CA SER A 17 17.06 8.18 12.42
C SER A 17 15.89 9.15 12.65
N THR A 18 16.18 10.39 13.01
CA THR A 18 15.17 11.43 13.30
C THR A 18 15.00 12.36 12.10
N ALA A 19 13.87 13.05 12.02
CA ALA A 19 13.62 14.07 10.98
C ALA A 19 14.71 15.16 10.93
N ALA A 20 15.46 15.36 12.03
CA ALA A 20 16.56 16.31 12.12
C ALA A 20 17.78 15.97 11.25
N ALA A 21 17.95 14.68 10.88
CA ALA A 21 18.99 14.21 9.98
C ALA A 21 18.59 14.28 8.49
N SER A 22 17.40 14.79 8.19
CA SER A 22 16.94 14.99 6.81
C SER A 22 17.89 15.93 6.05
N PRO A 23 18.34 15.57 4.82
CA PRO A 23 19.19 16.42 3.99
C PRO A 23 18.60 17.81 3.76
N PHE A 24 17.28 17.94 3.68
CA PHE A 24 16.60 19.22 3.53
C PHE A 24 16.71 20.09 4.78
N VAL A 25 16.61 19.48 5.97
CA VAL A 25 16.78 20.19 7.25
C VAL A 25 18.24 20.60 7.47
N ILE A 26 19.19 19.73 7.11
CA ILE A 26 20.62 20.01 7.18
C ILE A 26 21.01 21.17 6.25
N ALA A 27 20.50 21.17 5.02
CA ALA A 27 20.73 22.24 4.05
C ALA A 27 20.26 23.60 4.55
N MET A 28 19.06 23.66 5.17
CA MET A 28 18.50 24.92 5.65
C MET A 28 19.15 25.43 6.93
N LYS A 29 19.57 24.52 7.82
CA LYS A 29 20.44 24.89 8.94
C LYS A 29 21.78 25.44 8.45
N THR A 30 22.33 24.89 7.37
CA THR A 30 23.58 25.37 6.74
C THR A 30 23.36 26.75 6.09
N ALA A 31 22.18 26.99 5.50
CA ALA A 31 21.77 28.28 4.95
C ALA A 31 21.41 29.35 6.01
N ARG A 32 21.53 29.03 7.32
CA ARG A 32 21.26 29.93 8.46
C ARG A 32 19.84 30.53 8.53
N ILE A 33 18.84 29.90 7.91
CA ILE A 33 17.45 30.36 7.99
C ILE A 33 16.79 29.73 9.23
N GLN A 34 16.53 30.54 10.28
CA GLN A 34 16.11 30.01 11.59
C GLN A 34 14.67 29.48 11.64
N ALA A 35 13.73 30.07 10.88
CA ALA A 35 12.32 29.69 10.92
C ALA A 35 11.98 28.44 10.08
N LEU A 36 12.76 28.19 9.02
CA LEU A 36 12.44 27.22 7.98
C LEU A 36 12.47 25.74 8.46
N PRO A 37 13.40 25.32 9.35
CA PRO A 37 13.39 23.96 9.92
C PRO A 37 12.10 23.62 10.68
N SER A 38 11.54 24.57 11.44
CA SER A 38 10.31 24.35 12.21
C SER A 38 9.08 24.23 11.31
N ILE A 39 9.02 25.04 10.24
CA ILE A 39 7.95 24.96 9.23
C ILE A 39 7.97 23.60 8.55
N ILE A 40 9.15 23.09 8.20
CA ILE A 40 9.28 21.78 7.54
C ILE A 40 8.93 20.65 8.47
N ASN A 41 9.38 20.70 9.72
CA ASN A 41 8.98 19.70 10.71
C ASN A 41 7.46 19.71 10.91
N GLY A 42 6.83 20.89 10.98
CA GLY A 42 5.38 21.00 11.00
C GLY A 42 4.71 20.39 9.76
N ALA A 43 5.23 20.68 8.57
CA ALA A 43 4.72 20.11 7.32
C ALA A 43 4.86 18.58 7.26
N ILE A 44 5.99 18.02 7.73
CA ILE A 44 6.22 16.57 7.82
C ILE A 44 5.22 15.93 8.77
N ILE A 45 4.97 16.52 9.94
CA ILE A 45 4.00 15.99 10.92
C ILE A 45 2.58 16.01 10.34
N THR A 46 2.16 17.13 9.73
CA THR A 46 0.84 17.25 9.10
C THR A 46 0.68 16.26 7.94
N SER A 47 1.72 16.09 7.12
CA SER A 47 1.74 15.12 6.03
C SER A 47 1.65 13.68 6.54
N ALA A 48 2.42 13.34 7.57
CA ALA A 48 2.40 12.02 8.20
C ALA A 48 1.04 11.71 8.84
N LEU A 49 0.41 12.69 9.52
CA LEU A 49 -0.92 12.53 10.09
C LEU A 49 -1.98 12.31 9.01
N SER A 50 -1.92 13.08 7.92
CA SER A 50 -2.83 12.91 6.77
C SER A 50 -2.70 11.52 6.15
N ALA A 51 -1.47 11.08 5.87
CA ALA A 51 -1.19 9.74 5.35
C ALA A 51 -1.71 8.65 6.31
N GLY A 52 -1.45 8.76 7.61
CA GLY A 52 -1.92 7.81 8.62
C GLY A 52 -3.45 7.71 8.69
N CYS A 53 -4.16 8.84 8.59
CA CYS A 53 -5.62 8.85 8.51
C CYS A 53 -6.13 8.15 7.23
N SER A 54 -5.49 8.40 6.08
CA SER A 54 -5.83 7.76 4.80
C SER A 54 -5.60 6.24 4.83
N ASP A 55 -4.49 5.79 5.42
CA ASP A 55 -4.16 4.38 5.55
C ASP A 55 -5.11 3.66 6.52
N LEU A 56 -5.48 4.29 7.64
CA LEU A 56 -6.47 3.75 8.58
C LEU A 56 -7.85 3.62 7.93
N TYR A 57 -8.25 4.61 7.14
CA TYR A 57 -9.49 4.61 6.39
C TYR A 57 -9.52 3.49 5.33
N THR A 58 -8.46 3.38 4.54
CA THR A 58 -8.36 2.39 3.46
C THR A 58 -8.30 0.97 4.02
N SER A 59 -7.48 0.72 5.04
CA SER A 59 -7.33 -0.59 5.66
C SER A 59 -8.62 -1.08 6.35
N SER A 60 -9.29 -0.23 7.12
CA SER A 60 -10.54 -0.59 7.81
C SER A 60 -11.66 -0.93 6.82
N ARG A 61 -11.72 -0.24 5.68
CA ARG A 61 -12.69 -0.52 4.61
C ARG A 61 -12.34 -1.74 3.79
N ALA A 62 -11.05 -1.99 3.52
CA ALA A 62 -10.63 -3.24 2.90
C ALA A 62 -11.08 -4.44 3.76
N LEU A 63 -10.88 -4.37 5.08
CA LEU A 63 -11.32 -5.41 6.01
C LEU A 63 -12.86 -5.56 6.06
N TYR A 64 -13.58 -4.44 6.07
CA TYR A 64 -15.04 -4.42 5.99
C TYR A 64 -15.56 -5.08 4.70
N SER A 65 -14.99 -4.74 3.54
CA SER A 65 -15.35 -5.31 2.24
C SER A 65 -15.08 -6.81 2.16
N LEU A 66 -13.97 -7.28 2.74
CA LEU A 66 -13.69 -8.71 2.87
C LEU A 66 -14.76 -9.39 3.73
N ALA A 67 -15.15 -8.78 4.85
CA ALA A 67 -16.16 -9.33 5.75
C ALA A 67 -17.55 -9.40 5.09
N GLN A 68 -17.93 -8.39 4.29
CA GLN A 68 -19.18 -8.42 3.52
C GLN A 68 -19.21 -9.59 2.53
N LYS A 69 -18.09 -9.86 1.86
CA LYS A 69 -17.92 -11.00 0.93
C LYS A 69 -17.77 -12.34 1.66
N ARG A 70 -17.95 -12.39 2.98
CA ARG A 70 -17.74 -13.57 3.85
C ARG A 70 -16.31 -14.11 3.78
N GLN A 71 -15.34 -13.26 3.45
CA GLN A 71 -13.91 -13.59 3.39
C GLN A 71 -13.16 -13.21 4.68
N ALA A 72 -13.84 -12.55 5.61
CA ALA A 72 -13.37 -12.25 6.96
C ALA A 72 -14.52 -12.48 7.97
N PRO A 73 -14.23 -12.56 9.28
CA PRO A 73 -15.26 -12.73 10.31
C PRO A 73 -16.37 -11.66 10.24
N LYS A 74 -17.63 -12.09 10.36
CA LYS A 74 -18.81 -11.20 10.23
C LYS A 74 -18.86 -10.06 11.25
N ILE A 75 -18.07 -10.12 12.33
CA ILE A 75 -17.98 -9.01 13.30
C ILE A 75 -17.54 -7.70 12.63
N PHE A 76 -16.70 -7.80 11.60
CA PHE A 76 -16.16 -6.65 10.87
C PHE A 76 -17.18 -6.00 9.92
N THR A 77 -18.36 -6.58 9.69
CA THR A 77 -19.42 -5.93 8.89
C THR A 77 -20.29 -4.97 9.72
N ARG A 78 -20.07 -4.86 11.04
CA ARG A 78 -20.86 -3.99 11.90
C ARG A 78 -20.44 -2.54 11.75
N THR A 79 -21.37 -1.69 11.33
CA THR A 79 -21.18 -0.25 11.18
C THR A 79 -21.89 0.53 12.29
N THR A 80 -21.43 1.74 12.56
CA THR A 80 -22.16 2.73 13.36
C THR A 80 -23.33 3.29 12.56
N LYS A 81 -24.20 4.10 13.20
CA LYS A 81 -25.31 4.81 12.53
C LYS A 81 -24.85 5.66 11.34
N ASN A 82 -23.62 6.14 11.37
CA ASN A 82 -23.02 6.98 10.31
C ASN A 82 -22.23 6.15 9.28
N GLY A 83 -22.39 4.82 9.27
CA GLY A 83 -21.75 3.94 8.28
C GLY A 83 -20.29 3.59 8.56
N VAL A 84 -19.74 3.91 9.73
CA VAL A 84 -18.31 3.67 10.05
C VAL A 84 -18.11 2.25 10.59
N PRO A 85 -17.24 1.41 9.98
CA PRO A 85 -16.96 0.04 10.45
C PRO A 85 -16.04 0.05 11.68
N HIS A 86 -16.58 0.43 12.84
CA HIS A 86 -15.82 0.69 14.07
C HIS A 86 -14.97 -0.49 14.58
N TYR A 87 -15.41 -1.75 14.43
CA TYR A 87 -14.57 -2.91 14.79
C TYR A 87 -13.35 -3.03 13.88
N SER A 88 -13.50 -2.80 12.57
CA SER A 88 -12.39 -2.81 11.64
C SER A 88 -11.41 -1.67 11.92
N VAL A 89 -11.94 -0.47 12.21
CA VAL A 89 -11.13 0.69 12.62
C VAL A 89 -10.35 0.38 13.90
N ALA A 90 -10.99 -0.19 14.92
CA ALA A 90 -10.34 -0.52 16.18
C ALA A 90 -9.18 -1.51 15.98
N VAL A 91 -9.36 -2.57 15.19
CA VAL A 91 -8.29 -3.53 14.91
C VAL A 91 -7.13 -2.87 14.15
N CYS A 92 -7.41 -2.08 13.12
CA CYS A 92 -6.36 -1.37 12.38
C CYS A 92 -5.61 -0.36 13.28
N TRP A 93 -6.33 0.32 14.18
CA TRP A 93 -5.73 1.25 15.14
C TRP A 93 -4.85 0.55 16.17
N LEU A 94 -5.25 -0.63 16.66
CA LEU A 94 -4.45 -1.44 17.60
C LEU A 94 -3.11 -1.86 16.99
N VAL A 95 -3.04 -2.11 15.68
CA VAL A 95 -1.77 -2.37 14.97
C VAL A 95 -0.89 -1.12 14.99
N GLY A 96 -1.48 0.08 14.89
CA GLY A 96 -0.77 1.36 15.05
C GLY A 96 -0.13 1.52 16.43
N CYS A 97 -0.67 0.90 17.49
CA CYS A 97 -0.07 0.91 18.82
C CYS A 97 1.32 0.23 18.86
N LEU A 98 1.72 -0.55 17.84
CA LEU A 98 3.09 -1.06 17.71
C LEU A 98 4.13 0.07 17.64
N ALA A 99 3.74 1.29 17.27
CA ALA A 99 4.63 2.46 17.33
C ALA A 99 5.13 2.75 18.77
N TYR A 100 4.39 2.35 19.82
CA TYR A 100 4.82 2.54 21.21
C TYR A 100 6.04 1.70 21.61
N LEU A 101 6.46 0.74 20.79
CA LEU A 101 7.72 0.01 20.99
C LEU A 101 8.93 0.95 21.05
N ASP A 102 8.84 2.13 20.42
CA ASP A 102 9.86 3.18 20.44
C ASP A 102 10.31 3.52 21.87
N SER A 103 9.37 3.60 22.81
CA SER A 103 9.63 3.97 24.21
C SER A 103 10.65 3.07 24.93
N SER A 104 10.90 1.86 24.43
CA SER A 104 11.80 0.88 25.05
C SER A 104 13.03 0.54 24.19
N ALA A 105 12.89 0.49 22.86
CA ALA A 105 13.93 0.00 21.94
C ALA A 105 14.65 1.12 21.17
N GLY A 106 14.14 2.35 21.22
CA GLY A 106 14.70 3.51 20.54
C GLY A 106 14.10 3.76 19.16
N SER A 107 13.85 5.04 18.87
CA SER A 107 13.00 5.50 17.76
C SER A 107 13.50 5.09 16.40
N GLY A 108 14.82 5.15 16.20
CA GLY A 108 15.42 4.73 14.95
C GLY A 108 15.26 3.24 14.66
N GLN A 109 15.41 2.39 15.68
CA GLN A 109 15.30 0.95 15.48
C GLN A 109 13.85 0.56 15.14
N VAL A 110 12.89 1.09 15.88
CA VAL A 110 11.46 0.79 15.69
C VAL A 110 10.95 1.38 14.38
N PHE A 111 11.35 2.60 14.03
CA PHE A 111 11.03 3.21 12.75
C PHE A 111 11.52 2.35 11.58
N ASN A 112 12.80 1.97 11.58
CA ASN A 112 13.36 1.12 10.52
C ASN A 112 12.69 -0.26 10.48
N PHE A 113 12.35 -0.83 11.63
CA PHE A 113 11.60 -2.09 11.71
C PHE A 113 10.23 -1.98 11.02
N LEU A 114 9.43 -0.97 11.36
CA LEU A 114 8.07 -0.76 10.81
C LEU A 114 8.10 -0.36 9.32
N VAL A 115 9.09 0.44 8.90
CA VAL A 115 9.28 0.82 7.50
C VAL A 115 9.64 -0.40 6.65
N ASN A 116 10.59 -1.23 7.10
CA ASN A 116 10.96 -2.45 6.38
C ASN A 116 9.78 -3.43 6.28
N LEU A 117 9.05 -3.61 7.38
CA LEU A 117 7.85 -4.47 7.42
C LEU A 117 6.79 -4.00 6.40
N THR A 118 6.53 -2.69 6.36
CA THR A 118 5.56 -2.08 5.44
C THR A 118 6.02 -2.17 3.99
N ALA A 119 7.30 -1.87 3.72
CA ALA A 119 7.87 -1.91 2.37
C ALA A 119 7.74 -3.32 1.75
N LEU A 120 8.07 -4.36 2.52
CA LEU A 120 7.96 -5.74 2.04
C LEU A 120 6.51 -6.21 1.90
N SER A 121 5.62 -5.78 2.80
CA SER A 121 4.18 -6.02 2.66
C SER A 121 3.61 -5.36 1.40
N GLY A 122 4.07 -4.15 1.06
CA GLY A 122 3.72 -3.44 -0.17
C GLY A 122 4.20 -4.19 -1.41
N ILE A 123 5.47 -4.60 -1.45
CA ILE A 123 6.04 -5.38 -2.55
C ILE A 123 5.28 -6.72 -2.75
N LEU A 124 4.92 -7.42 -1.67
CA LEU A 124 4.08 -8.62 -1.74
C LEU A 124 2.69 -8.34 -2.29
N THR A 125 2.11 -7.19 -1.97
CA THR A 125 0.81 -6.76 -2.53
C THR A 125 0.91 -6.56 -4.04
N TRP A 126 1.96 -5.89 -4.53
CA TRP A 126 2.21 -5.75 -5.97
C TRP A 126 2.44 -7.09 -6.67
N PHE A 127 3.15 -8.02 -6.03
CA PHE A 127 3.32 -9.38 -6.52
C PHE A 127 1.97 -10.11 -6.66
N ALA A 128 1.12 -10.02 -5.64
CA ALA A 128 -0.21 -10.62 -5.66
C ALA A 128 -1.09 -10.03 -6.78
N ILE A 129 -1.07 -8.70 -6.94
CA ILE A 129 -1.78 -8.01 -8.03
C ILE A 129 -1.31 -8.52 -9.39
N ALA A 130 0.00 -8.66 -9.61
CA ALA A 130 0.56 -9.16 -10.86
C ALA A 130 0.09 -10.59 -11.17
N ILE A 131 0.09 -11.49 -10.18
CA ILE A 131 -0.41 -12.87 -10.34
C ILE A 131 -1.91 -12.91 -10.63
N VAL A 132 -2.71 -12.15 -9.88
CA VAL A 132 -4.17 -12.07 -10.09
C VAL A 132 -4.47 -11.56 -11.49
N TYR A 133 -3.74 -10.54 -11.96
CA TYR A 133 -3.90 -10.02 -13.32
C TYR A 133 -3.54 -11.05 -14.40
N LEU A 134 -2.45 -11.82 -14.22
CA LEU A 134 -2.10 -12.91 -15.15
C LEU A 134 -3.20 -13.99 -15.19
N ARG A 135 -3.78 -14.35 -14.04
CA ARG A 135 -4.92 -15.28 -13.96
C ARG A 135 -6.19 -14.72 -14.60
N PHE A 136 -6.49 -13.44 -14.37
CA PHE A 136 -7.63 -12.74 -14.97
C PHE A 136 -7.55 -12.79 -16.50
N ARG A 137 -6.37 -12.47 -17.08
CA ARG A 137 -6.16 -12.57 -18.53
C ARG A 137 -6.28 -14.00 -19.05
N ALA A 138 -5.76 -14.98 -18.32
CA ALA A 138 -5.91 -16.39 -18.69
C ALA A 138 -7.40 -16.79 -18.71
N GLY A 139 -8.20 -16.31 -17.75
CA GLY A 139 -9.64 -16.57 -17.67
C GLY A 139 -10.41 -16.00 -18.84
N MET A 140 -10.19 -14.72 -19.17
CA MET A 140 -10.81 -14.10 -20.35
C MET A 140 -10.44 -14.84 -21.64
N LYS A 141 -9.17 -15.24 -21.80
CA LYS A 141 -8.73 -16.01 -22.97
C LYS A 141 -9.40 -17.38 -23.05
N ALA A 142 -9.58 -18.07 -21.93
CA ALA A 142 -10.21 -19.38 -21.89
C ALA A 142 -11.72 -19.34 -22.22
N GLN A 143 -12.38 -18.22 -21.96
CA GLN A 143 -13.81 -18.00 -22.23
C GLN A 143 -14.07 -17.17 -23.50
N ALA A 144 -13.04 -16.95 -24.32
CA ALA A 144 -13.12 -16.17 -25.56
C ALA A 144 -13.67 -14.74 -25.39
N ILE A 145 -13.48 -14.12 -24.20
CA ILE A 145 -13.88 -12.73 -23.95
C ILE A 145 -12.86 -11.80 -24.63
N PRO A 146 -13.29 -10.95 -25.58
CA PRO A 146 -12.38 -10.07 -26.29
C PRO A 146 -11.85 -8.99 -25.36
N ARG A 147 -10.57 -8.66 -25.49
CA ARG A 147 -9.91 -7.67 -24.63
C ARG A 147 -10.45 -6.25 -24.82
N ASP A 148 -11.11 -6.00 -25.94
CA ASP A 148 -11.76 -4.74 -26.28
C ASP A 148 -13.09 -4.53 -25.54
N SER A 149 -13.60 -5.57 -24.85
CA SER A 149 -14.73 -5.41 -23.93
C SER A 149 -14.37 -4.66 -22.65
N LEU A 150 -13.07 -4.53 -22.32
CA LEU A 150 -12.63 -3.84 -21.13
C LEU A 150 -12.67 -2.31 -21.32
N PRO A 151 -13.22 -1.55 -20.36
CA PRO A 151 -13.22 -0.09 -20.41
C PRO A 151 -11.83 0.52 -20.55
N TRP A 152 -10.81 -0.14 -19.96
CA TRP A 152 -9.42 0.29 -20.05
C TRP A 152 -8.48 -0.87 -20.41
N LYS A 153 -7.59 -0.63 -21.36
CA LYS A 153 -6.56 -1.58 -21.79
C LYS A 153 -5.21 -0.88 -21.93
N SER A 154 -4.19 -1.41 -21.27
CA SER A 154 -2.80 -1.04 -21.51
C SER A 154 -2.12 -2.04 -22.44
N ALA A 155 -1.42 -1.53 -23.47
CA ALA A 155 -0.65 -2.35 -24.40
C ALA A 155 0.48 -3.11 -23.68
N LEU A 156 1.19 -2.46 -22.77
CA LEU A 156 2.36 -3.02 -22.08
C LEU A 156 2.02 -3.89 -20.87
N SER A 157 0.78 -3.81 -20.36
CA SER A 157 0.36 -4.49 -19.13
C SER A 157 0.65 -6.00 -19.08
N HIS A 158 0.68 -6.70 -20.21
CA HIS A 158 0.98 -8.13 -20.22
C HIS A 158 2.45 -8.42 -19.89
N PHE A 159 3.36 -7.74 -20.59
CA PHE A 159 4.79 -7.83 -20.34
C PHE A 159 5.11 -7.31 -18.94
N ALA A 160 4.50 -6.17 -18.56
CA ALA A 160 4.68 -5.56 -17.26
C ALA A 160 4.29 -6.51 -16.11
N ALA A 161 3.23 -7.31 -16.26
CA ALA A 161 2.81 -8.25 -15.23
C ALA A 161 3.81 -9.41 -15.02
N TYR A 162 4.35 -9.98 -16.10
CA TYR A 162 5.41 -11.00 -15.99
C TYR A 162 6.70 -10.41 -15.44
N TRP A 163 7.10 -9.24 -15.96
CA TRP A 163 8.28 -8.52 -15.48
C TRP A 163 8.19 -8.20 -13.99
N THR A 164 7.07 -7.64 -13.54
CA THR A 164 6.82 -7.31 -12.13
C THR A 164 6.86 -8.56 -11.26
N SER A 165 6.23 -9.65 -11.70
CA SER A 165 6.26 -10.92 -10.97
C SER A 165 7.68 -11.48 -10.84
N LEU A 166 8.47 -11.42 -11.92
CA LEU A 166 9.86 -11.89 -11.92
C LEU A 166 10.74 -11.04 -11.01
N VAL A 167 10.74 -9.71 -11.20
CA VAL A 167 11.59 -8.79 -10.45
C VAL A 167 11.25 -8.82 -8.97
N ILE A 168 9.96 -8.77 -8.61
CA ILE A 168 9.56 -8.86 -7.21
C ILE A 168 9.89 -10.24 -6.64
N GLY A 169 9.69 -11.32 -7.39
CA GLY A 169 10.09 -12.66 -6.97
C GLY A 169 11.58 -12.73 -6.61
N ILE A 170 12.45 -12.15 -7.44
CA ILE A 170 13.89 -12.04 -7.19
C ILE A 170 14.15 -11.20 -5.94
N VAL A 171 13.53 -10.02 -5.82
CA VAL A 171 13.69 -9.14 -4.65
C VAL A 171 13.29 -9.85 -3.36
N LEU A 172 12.19 -10.61 -3.36
CA LEU A 172 11.73 -11.36 -2.19
C LEU A 172 12.68 -12.50 -1.81
N LEU A 173 13.31 -13.16 -2.80
CA LEU A 173 14.30 -14.22 -2.54
C LEU A 173 15.60 -13.68 -1.91
N PHE A 174 16.06 -12.50 -2.34
CA PHE A 174 17.27 -11.87 -1.81
C PHE A 174 17.01 -10.95 -0.62
N SER A 175 15.76 -10.60 -0.34
CA SER A 175 15.39 -9.78 0.81
C SER A 175 15.77 -10.48 2.11
N GLY A 176 16.44 -9.76 3.00
CA GLY A 176 16.91 -10.29 4.29
C GLY A 176 18.13 -11.21 4.23
N TRP A 177 18.73 -11.44 3.05
CA TRP A 177 19.91 -12.33 2.89
C TRP A 177 21.06 -12.00 3.85
N GLU A 178 21.21 -10.71 4.20
CA GLU A 178 22.29 -10.27 5.09
C GLU A 178 22.28 -10.94 6.47
N VAL A 179 21.11 -11.37 6.95
CA VAL A 179 20.92 -12.03 8.25
C VAL A 179 21.57 -13.42 8.28
N PHE A 180 21.70 -14.08 7.12
CA PHE A 180 22.30 -15.40 6.99
C PHE A 180 23.83 -15.37 6.83
N ARG A 181 24.45 -14.18 6.80
CA ARG A 181 25.91 -14.07 6.75
C ARG A 181 26.52 -14.39 8.12
N PRO A 182 27.67 -15.12 8.17
CA PRO A 182 28.37 -15.38 9.42
C PRO A 182 28.65 -14.09 10.21
N GLY A 183 28.25 -14.06 11.48
CA GLY A 183 28.47 -12.92 12.38
C GLY A 183 27.52 -11.73 12.24
N LYS A 184 26.49 -11.79 11.37
CA LYS A 184 25.52 -10.70 11.15
C LYS A 184 24.08 -11.03 11.55
N TRP A 185 23.91 -11.95 12.49
CA TRP A 185 22.58 -12.31 12.99
C TRP A 185 21.92 -11.14 13.72
N ASN A 186 20.76 -10.70 13.25
CA ASN A 186 19.94 -9.68 13.90
C ASN A 186 18.47 -10.12 13.89
N SER A 187 17.92 -10.39 15.07
CA SER A 187 16.54 -10.85 15.22
C SER A 187 15.52 -9.82 14.72
N ALA A 188 15.73 -8.53 14.95
CA ALA A 188 14.82 -7.49 14.49
C ALA A 188 14.77 -7.43 12.96
N SER A 189 15.92 -7.49 12.28
CA SER A 189 16.00 -7.55 10.82
C SER A 189 15.44 -8.85 10.25
N PHE A 190 15.61 -9.97 10.94
CA PHE A 190 14.99 -11.24 10.54
C PHE A 190 13.46 -11.12 10.53
N PHE A 191 12.88 -10.69 11.65
CA PHE A 191 11.43 -10.58 11.75
C PHE A 191 10.86 -9.48 10.85
N SER A 192 11.49 -8.30 10.75
CA SER A 192 11.00 -7.25 9.85
C SER A 192 10.99 -7.68 8.39
N ASN A 193 11.94 -8.55 7.99
CA ASN A 193 12.08 -8.97 6.60
C ASN A 193 11.25 -10.23 6.25
N TYR A 194 11.22 -11.21 7.14
CA TYR A 194 10.60 -12.51 6.86
C TYR A 194 9.17 -12.63 7.39
N LEU A 195 8.75 -11.80 8.37
CA LEU A 195 7.37 -11.84 8.87
C LEU A 195 6.34 -11.61 7.77
N PRO A 196 6.45 -10.59 6.89
CA PRO A 196 5.50 -10.40 5.79
C PRO A 196 5.48 -11.59 4.82
N LEU A 197 6.67 -12.14 4.52
CA LEU A 197 6.83 -13.28 3.60
C LEU A 197 6.17 -14.55 4.15
N MET A 198 6.20 -14.76 5.47
CA MET A 198 5.50 -15.88 6.13
C MET A 198 4.01 -15.59 6.32
N TRP A 199 3.65 -14.35 6.66
CA TRP A 199 2.28 -13.95 6.95
C TRP A 199 1.38 -13.99 5.72
N PHE A 200 1.89 -13.62 4.54
CA PHE A 200 1.14 -13.66 3.29
C PHE A 200 0.60 -15.06 2.94
N PRO A 201 1.43 -16.13 2.82
CA PRO A 201 0.94 -17.48 2.58
C PRO A 201 0.15 -18.02 3.78
N ALA A 202 0.53 -17.68 5.03
CA ALA A 202 -0.22 -18.12 6.21
C ALA A 202 -1.66 -17.56 6.22
N SER A 203 -1.85 -16.28 5.88
CA SER A 203 -3.19 -15.68 5.78
C SER A 203 -4.00 -16.27 4.63
N TYR A 204 -3.38 -16.51 3.47
CA TYR A 204 -4.03 -17.15 2.33
C TYR A 204 -4.45 -18.61 2.62
N LEU A 205 -3.54 -19.42 3.17
CA LEU A 205 -3.81 -20.81 3.55
C LEU A 205 -4.78 -20.89 4.72
N GLY A 206 -4.66 -19.99 5.71
CA GLY A 206 -5.59 -19.89 6.84
C GLY A 206 -7.01 -19.57 6.37
N PHE A 207 -7.16 -18.62 5.44
CA PHE A 207 -8.45 -18.35 4.80
C PHE A 207 -8.99 -19.61 4.09
N LYS A 208 -8.14 -20.28 3.31
CA LYS A 208 -8.55 -21.49 2.59
C LYS A 208 -8.92 -22.65 3.50
N TYR A 209 -8.24 -22.78 4.64
CA TYR A 209 -8.50 -23.81 5.64
C TYR A 209 -9.81 -23.56 6.39
N VAL A 210 -10.02 -22.33 6.88
CA VAL A 210 -11.21 -21.97 7.68
C VAL A 210 -12.47 -21.95 6.81
N TRP A 211 -12.42 -21.36 5.62
CA TRP A 211 -13.58 -21.24 4.72
C TRP A 211 -13.68 -22.35 3.68
N LYS A 212 -12.75 -23.32 3.70
CA LYS A 212 -12.71 -24.49 2.80
C LYS A 212 -12.90 -24.13 1.31
N THR A 213 -12.34 -23.00 0.90
CA THR A 213 -12.50 -22.47 -0.46
C THR A 213 -11.60 -23.21 -1.46
N LYS A 214 -12.04 -23.31 -2.71
CA LYS A 214 -11.25 -23.88 -3.81
C LYS A 214 -10.70 -22.78 -4.69
N VAL A 215 -9.53 -23.02 -5.29
CA VAL A 215 -9.00 -22.11 -6.32
C VAL A 215 -9.85 -22.28 -7.56
N VAL A 216 -10.51 -21.21 -7.99
CA VAL A 216 -11.39 -21.21 -9.16
C VAL A 216 -10.58 -21.52 -10.41
N SER A 217 -11.03 -22.51 -11.19
CA SER A 217 -10.43 -22.87 -12.47
C SER A 217 -10.55 -21.72 -13.47
N VAL A 218 -9.58 -21.59 -14.36
CA VAL A 218 -9.55 -20.53 -15.38
C VAL A 218 -10.81 -20.55 -16.27
N LYS A 219 -11.40 -21.73 -16.51
CA LYS A 219 -12.63 -21.89 -17.29
C LYS A 219 -13.92 -21.55 -16.53
N GLU A 220 -13.87 -21.57 -15.20
CA GLU A 220 -15.02 -21.39 -14.31
C GLU A 220 -15.03 -20.02 -13.63
N MET A 221 -14.11 -19.13 -14.01
CA MET A 221 -14.06 -17.76 -13.49
C MET A 221 -15.32 -16.99 -13.89
N ASP A 222 -15.98 -16.38 -12.93
CA ASP A 222 -17.15 -15.56 -13.18
C ASP A 222 -16.73 -14.16 -13.65
N PHE A 223 -17.17 -13.80 -14.87
CA PHE A 223 -16.97 -12.49 -15.49
C PHE A 223 -18.28 -11.78 -15.76
N VAL A 224 -19.42 -12.19 -15.18
CA VAL A 224 -20.74 -11.63 -15.50
C VAL A 224 -21.40 -11.04 -14.25
N THR A 225 -21.28 -11.71 -13.10
CA THR A 225 -21.93 -11.25 -11.87
C THR A 225 -21.38 -9.89 -11.42
N GLY A 226 -22.28 -8.96 -11.10
CA GLY A 226 -21.94 -7.62 -10.62
C GLY A 226 -21.54 -6.61 -11.71
N ILE A 227 -21.40 -7.03 -12.97
CA ILE A 227 -21.06 -6.09 -14.06
C ILE A 227 -22.14 -5.02 -14.23
N LYS A 228 -23.43 -5.38 -14.19
CA LYS A 228 -24.53 -4.43 -14.38
C LYS A 228 -24.51 -3.28 -13.37
N GLU A 229 -24.31 -3.61 -12.10
CA GLU A 229 -24.21 -2.62 -11.01
C GLU A 229 -23.03 -1.67 -11.25
N ILE A 230 -21.89 -2.21 -11.69
CA ILE A 230 -20.69 -1.42 -12.02
C ILE A 230 -20.93 -0.55 -13.26
N GLU A 231 -21.57 -1.06 -14.29
CA GLU A 231 -21.92 -0.30 -15.51
C GLU A 231 -22.89 0.85 -15.23
N GLU A 232 -23.89 0.62 -14.36
CA GLU A 232 -24.81 1.66 -13.91
C GLU A 232 -24.10 2.73 -13.09
N GLU A 233 -23.19 2.33 -12.18
CA GLU A 233 -22.38 3.27 -11.41
C GLU A 233 -21.42 4.08 -12.29
N MET A 234 -20.76 3.44 -13.26
CA MET A 234 -19.91 4.13 -14.24
C MET A 234 -20.70 5.16 -15.04
N LYS A 235 -21.91 4.81 -15.52
CA LYS A 235 -22.77 5.76 -16.22
C LYS A 235 -23.16 6.95 -15.36
N ARG A 236 -23.53 6.71 -14.10
CA ARG A 236 -23.85 7.80 -13.15
C ARG A 236 -22.65 8.73 -12.96
N CYS A 237 -21.44 8.17 -12.79
CA CYS A 237 -20.23 8.98 -12.68
C CYS A 237 -19.93 9.78 -13.95
N ASP A 238 -20.07 9.17 -15.13
CA ASP A 238 -19.90 9.86 -16.41
C ASP A 238 -20.92 10.99 -16.61
N GLU A 239 -22.16 10.78 -16.18
CA GLU A 239 -23.23 11.79 -16.19
C GLU A 239 -22.94 12.94 -15.22
N GLU A 240 -22.50 12.64 -14.00
CA GLU A 240 -22.06 13.64 -13.01
C GLU A 240 -20.85 14.44 -13.53
N ASP A 241 -19.88 13.77 -14.13
CA ASP A 241 -18.71 14.41 -14.74
C ASP A 241 -19.10 15.28 -15.93
N ALA A 242 -20.07 14.86 -16.73
CA ALA A 242 -20.61 15.63 -17.84
C ALA A 242 -21.37 16.88 -17.36
N GLN A 243 -22.14 16.78 -16.27
CA GLN A 243 -22.81 17.90 -15.63
C GLN A 243 -21.83 18.88 -14.99
N ASN A 244 -20.76 18.36 -14.37
CA ASN A 244 -19.72 19.15 -13.69
C ASN A 244 -18.55 19.52 -14.61
N LYS A 245 -18.72 19.53 -15.94
CA LYS A 245 -17.67 19.99 -16.86
C LYS A 245 -17.41 21.48 -16.63
N PRO A 246 -16.18 21.89 -16.25
CA PRO A 246 -15.88 23.29 -16.02
C PRO A 246 -15.97 24.07 -17.34
N THR A 247 -16.92 24.99 -17.41
CA THR A 247 -17.16 25.85 -18.58
C THR A 247 -16.15 26.99 -18.67
N THR A 248 -15.56 27.40 -17.55
CA THR A 248 -14.56 28.48 -17.43
C THR A 248 -13.12 27.98 -17.49
N MET A 249 -12.20 28.78 -18.04
CA MET A 249 -10.75 28.46 -18.08
C MET A 249 -10.16 28.20 -16.68
N LEU A 250 -10.55 29.02 -15.69
CA LEU A 250 -10.15 28.84 -14.29
C LEU A 250 -10.68 27.52 -13.69
N GLY A 251 -11.90 27.11 -14.03
CA GLY A 251 -12.45 25.82 -13.61
C GLY A 251 -11.73 24.63 -14.24
N LYS A 252 -11.24 24.78 -15.49
CA LYS A 252 -10.43 23.75 -16.16
C LYS A 252 -9.06 23.60 -15.54
N ILE A 253 -8.45 24.71 -15.11
CA ILE A 253 -7.17 24.70 -14.39
C ILE A 253 -7.37 24.11 -12.99
N ALA A 254 -8.41 24.52 -12.25
CA ALA A 254 -8.71 23.98 -10.93
C ALA A 254 -8.98 22.46 -10.96
N LYS A 255 -9.81 21.97 -11.90
CA LYS A 255 -10.07 20.53 -12.07
C LYS A 255 -8.84 19.70 -12.47
N TYR A 256 -7.78 20.34 -12.98
CA TYR A 256 -6.52 19.64 -13.28
C TYR A 256 -5.66 19.42 -12.03
N PHE A 257 -5.89 20.20 -10.96
CA PHE A 257 -5.14 20.14 -9.71
C PHE A 257 -5.93 19.51 -8.54
N ASP A 258 -7.24 19.33 -8.69
CA ASP A 258 -8.08 18.45 -7.85
C ASP A 258 -7.96 16.98 -8.27
#